data_AF-A0A8J2X7X6-F1
#
_entry.id   AF-A0A8J2X7X6-F1
#
_cell.length_a   1.000
_cell.length_b   1.000
_cell.length_c   1.000
_cell.angle_alpha   90.00
_cell.angle_beta   90.00
_cell.angle_gamma   90.00
#
_symmetry.space_group_name_H-M   'P 1'
#
loop_
_entity.id
_entity.type
_entity.pdbx_description
1 polymer ?
#
loop_
_entity_poly.entity_id
_entity_poly.type
_entity_poly.pdbx_seq_one_letter_code
_entity_poly.pdbx_strand_id
1 'polypeptide(L)'
;MLLQLGLNRSATFLRPTALFRSGSLTRQLAKRYQSAVKTTYNEEVQILRAQRGNRPISPHLTIYQPQMTWYLSSLHRISGVILGVGFYALTIAFGVSTLFGLGLNTENLTAWYKQKIPTWMDWTAKAGVAYLFAFHIANGLRHLVWDLGKEVSNPGVIKTGWAVLAFAAVAGTSFLFK
;
A
#
# COMPACT_ATOMS: atom_id res chain seq x y z
N MET A 1 21.69 23.59 30.60
CA MET A 1 20.97 23.79 29.32
C MET A 1 20.20 22.54 28.82
N LEU A 2 20.49 21.32 29.27
CA LEU A 2 19.75 20.10 28.88
C LEU A 2 18.53 19.73 29.76
N LEU A 3 18.31 20.44 30.86
CA LEU A 3 17.17 20.26 31.78
C LEU A 3 15.93 21.09 31.40
N GLN A 4 16.04 22.02 30.43
CA GLN A 4 14.96 22.91 30.01
C GLN A 4 14.12 22.39 28.84
N LEU A 5 14.49 21.26 28.23
CA LEU A 5 13.85 20.76 27.00
C LEU A 5 12.77 19.68 27.23
N GLY A 6 12.36 19.40 28.47
CA GLY A 6 11.18 18.55 28.73
C GLY A 6 11.24 17.15 28.08
N LEU A 7 12.45 16.65 27.78
CA LEU A 7 12.65 15.28 27.31
C LEU A 7 12.62 14.37 28.53
N ASN A 8 11.40 13.96 28.90
CA ASN A 8 11.18 12.85 29.82
C ASN A 8 12.04 11.66 29.38
N ARG A 9 12.97 11.27 30.25
CA ARG A 9 13.78 10.06 30.05
C ARG A 9 12.86 8.86 29.88
N SER A 10 13.12 8.14 28.81
CA SER A 10 12.78 6.75 28.49
C SER A 10 12.05 5.99 29.59
N ALA A 11 10.78 5.67 29.36
CA ALA A 11 10.13 4.57 30.04
C ALA A 11 10.84 3.28 29.62
N THR A 12 11.73 2.78 30.47
CA THR A 12 12.24 1.41 30.39
C THR A 12 11.04 0.47 30.46
N PHE A 13 10.64 -0.10 29.32
CA PHE A 13 9.67 -1.19 29.22
C PHE A 13 10.28 -2.45 29.83
N LEU A 14 10.22 -2.59 31.16
CA LEU A 14 10.33 -3.88 31.81
C LEU A 14 8.96 -4.56 31.69
N ARG A 15 8.91 -5.66 30.93
CA ARG A 15 7.73 -6.54 30.81
C ARG A 15 7.33 -7.00 32.23
N PRO A 16 6.08 -6.79 32.67
CA PRO A 16 5.64 -7.40 33.92
C PRO A 16 5.36 -8.87 33.65
N THR A 17 6.23 -9.75 34.14
CA THR A 17 5.87 -11.14 34.41
C THR A 17 4.75 -11.14 35.45
N ALA A 18 3.65 -11.80 35.12
CA ALA A 18 2.46 -11.85 35.95
C ALA A 18 2.76 -12.54 37.29
N LEU A 19 2.81 -11.74 38.36
CA LEU A 19 2.63 -12.21 39.73
C LEU A 19 1.52 -11.37 40.35
N PHE A 20 0.34 -11.98 40.46
CA PHE A 20 -0.81 -11.44 41.20
C PHE A 20 -0.40 -11.30 42.67
N ARG A 21 -0.06 -10.08 43.10
CA ARG A 21 0.07 -9.73 44.51
C ARG A 21 -1.09 -8.81 44.88
N SER A 22 -1.99 -9.34 45.72
CA SER A 22 -2.99 -8.57 46.45
C SER A 22 -2.28 -7.43 47.18
N GLY A 23 -2.49 -6.21 46.70
CA GLY A 23 -1.91 -5.00 47.26
C GLY A 23 -2.80 -3.84 46.84
N SER A 24 -3.39 -3.18 47.82
CA SER A 24 -4.22 -1.99 47.70
C SER A 24 -3.65 -1.03 46.65
N LEU A 25 -4.30 -0.95 45.49
CA LEU A 25 -3.96 -0.04 44.41
C LEU A 25 -4.27 1.39 44.85
N THR A 26 -3.35 2.03 45.58
CA THR A 26 -3.31 3.49 45.67
C THR A 26 -3.12 4.02 44.27
N ARG A 27 -4.23 4.40 43.63
CA ARG A 27 -4.26 5.11 42.36
C ARG A 27 -3.55 6.45 42.61
N GLN A 28 -2.22 6.47 42.42
CA GLN A 28 -1.44 7.70 42.44
C GLN A 28 -1.96 8.55 41.28
N LEU A 29 -2.91 9.44 41.58
CA LEU A 29 -3.32 10.50 40.70
C LEU A 29 -2.12 11.44 40.61
N ALA A 30 -1.25 11.19 39.62
CA ALA A 30 -0.19 12.11 39.26
C ALA A 30 -0.86 13.43 38.84
N LYS A 31 -1.00 14.37 39.79
CA LYS A 31 -1.37 15.74 39.51
C LYS A 31 -0.25 16.31 38.64
N ARG A 32 -0.50 16.44 37.34
CA ARG A 32 0.40 17.15 36.42
C ARG A 32 0.38 18.62 36.84
N TYR A 33 1.39 19.04 37.58
CA TYR A 33 1.68 20.46 37.76
C TYR A 33 2.18 21.00 36.42
N GLN A 34 1.28 21.66 35.68
CA GLN A 34 1.63 22.41 34.48
C GLN A 34 2.05 23.81 34.94
N SER A 35 3.35 24.09 34.87
CA SER A 35 3.86 25.45 35.07
C SER A 35 3.62 26.26 33.79
N ALA A 36 2.78 27.28 33.86
CA ALA A 36 2.61 28.23 32.76
C ALA A 36 3.83 29.15 32.70
N VAL A 37 4.66 29.00 31.67
CA VAL A 37 5.76 29.91 31.36
C VAL A 37 5.26 30.90 30.31
N LYS A 38 5.49 32.20 30.51
CA LYS A 38 5.20 33.19 29.47
C LYS A 38 6.22 33.00 28.34
N THR A 39 5.74 32.68 27.15
CA THR A 39 6.56 32.48 25.94
C THR A 39 6.16 33.48 24.87
N THR A 40 7.09 33.79 23.97
CA THR A 40 6.75 34.48 22.72
C THR A 40 6.05 33.51 21.76
N TYR A 41 5.28 34.03 20.80
CA TYR A 41 4.55 33.21 19.82
C TYR A 41 5.47 32.22 19.07
N ASN A 42 6.66 32.67 18.66
CA ASN A 42 7.59 31.82 17.92
C ASN A 42 8.12 30.67 18.79
N GLU A 43 8.41 30.91 20.06
CA GLU A 43 8.86 29.87 21.00
C GLU A 43 7.77 28.84 21.27
N GLU A 44 6.52 29.29 21.43
CA GLU A 44 5.36 28.41 21.60
C GLU A 44 5.22 27.44 20.42
N VAL A 45 5.32 27.95 19.18
CA VAL A 45 5.25 27.14 17.97
C VAL A 45 6.37 26.09 17.93
N GLN A 46 7.59 26.43 18.33
CA GLN A 46 8.70 25.49 18.37
C GLN A 46 8.48 24.38 19.40
N ILE A 47 8.00 24.74 20.60
CA ILE A 47 7.67 23.77 21.65
C ILE A 47 6.56 22.82 21.16
N LEU A 48 5.50 23.34 20.54
CA LEU A 48 4.42 22.52 20.00
C LEU A 48 4.89 21.58 18.89
N ARG A 49 5.80 22.01 18.01
CA ARG A 49 6.41 21.16 16.98
C ARG A 49 7.26 20.04 17.62
N ALA A 50 8.11 20.38 18.58
CA ALA A 50 8.92 19.41 19.31
C ALA A 50 8.05 18.38 20.04
N GLN A 51 6.97 18.83 20.68
CA GLN A 51 5.99 17.95 21.32
C GLN A 51 5.26 17.05 20.31
N ARG A 52 4.90 17.55 19.13
CA ARG A 52 4.25 16.76 18.06
C ARG A 52 5.19 15.69 17.51
N GLY A 53 6.49 15.98 17.38
CA GLY A 53 7.50 15.00 16.95
C GLY A 53 7.66 13.81 17.90
N ASN A 54 7.37 14.01 19.19
CA ASN A 54 7.42 12.95 20.20
C ASN A 54 6.13 12.12 20.31
N ARG A 55 5.07 12.45 19.56
CA ARG A 55 3.81 11.69 19.62
C ARG A 55 3.93 10.45 18.73
N PRO A 56 3.71 9.24 19.26
CA PRO A 56 3.71 8.05 18.45
C PRO A 56 2.51 8.05 17.49
N ILE A 57 2.72 7.50 16.30
CA ILE A 57 1.63 7.22 15.35
C ILE A 57 0.95 5.92 15.81
N SER A 58 -0.38 5.95 15.94
CA SER A 58 -1.15 4.74 16.25
C SER A 58 -0.97 3.71 15.14
N PRO A 59 -0.80 2.41 15.46
CA PRO A 59 -0.73 1.37 14.44
C PRO A 59 -2.02 1.36 13.61
N HIS A 60 -1.90 1.20 12.29
CA HIS A 60 -3.04 1.22 11.36
C HIS A 60 -3.08 -0.07 10.54
N LEU A 61 -2.24 -0.20 9.52
CA LEU A 61 -2.25 -1.35 8.60
C LEU A 61 -1.88 -2.67 9.29
N THR A 62 -1.08 -2.59 10.35
CA THR A 62 -0.60 -3.77 11.10
C THR A 62 -1.66 -4.39 12.00
N ILE A 63 -2.71 -3.64 12.36
CA ILE A 63 -3.77 -4.10 13.27
C ILE A 63 -5.17 -4.08 12.64
N TYR A 64 -5.32 -3.46 11.46
CA TYR A 64 -6.63 -3.35 10.81
C TYR A 64 -7.08 -4.71 10.26
N GLN A 65 -8.36 -5.01 10.42
CA GLN A 65 -8.92 -6.27 9.95
C GLN A 65 -8.79 -6.39 8.42
N PRO A 66 -8.26 -7.51 7.91
CA PRO A 66 -8.32 -7.88 6.49
C PRO A 66 -9.74 -7.78 5.93
N GLN A 67 -9.96 -6.90 4.93
CA GLN A 67 -11.25 -6.73 4.27
C GLN A 67 -11.08 -6.65 2.76
N MET A 68 -12.02 -7.25 2.02
CA MET A 68 -12.03 -7.26 0.55
C MET A 68 -11.91 -5.85 -0.06
N THR A 69 -12.49 -4.85 0.59
CA THR A 69 -12.52 -3.46 0.12
C THR A 69 -11.13 -2.86 -0.08
N TRP A 70 -10.31 -2.86 0.96
CA TRP A 70 -8.98 -2.24 0.89
C TRP A 70 -7.97 -3.12 0.15
N TYR A 71 -8.08 -4.46 0.20
CA TYR A 71 -7.22 -5.32 -0.62
C TYR A 71 -7.44 -5.09 -2.11
N LEU A 72 -8.68 -5.09 -2.60
CA LEU A 72 -8.94 -4.85 -4.02
C LEU A 72 -8.51 -3.44 -4.43
N SER A 73 -8.65 -2.44 -3.56
CA SER A 73 -8.13 -1.10 -3.81
C SER A 73 -6.60 -1.08 -3.94
N SER A 74 -5.88 -1.72 -3.01
CA SER A 74 -4.42 -1.82 -3.07
C SER A 74 -3.95 -2.59 -4.30
N LEU A 75 -4.59 -3.72 -4.62
CA LEU A 75 -4.29 -4.52 -5.80
C LEU A 75 -4.53 -3.73 -7.09
N HIS A 76 -5.56 -2.88 -7.15
CA HIS A 76 -5.84 -2.04 -8.32
C HIS A 76 -4.74 -1.02 -8.57
N ARG A 77 -4.21 -0.42 -7.49
CA ARG A 77 -3.05 0.48 -7.57
C ARG A 77 -1.81 -0.26 -8.04
N ILE A 78 -1.51 -1.41 -7.43
CA ILE A 78 -0.32 -2.21 -7.76
C ILE A 78 -0.40 -2.70 -9.22
N SER A 79 -1.52 -3.24 -9.66
CA SER A 79 -1.70 -3.68 -11.04
C SER A 79 -1.58 -2.52 -12.03
N GLY A 80 -2.13 -1.35 -11.71
CA GLY A 80 -2.00 -0.15 -12.53
C GLY A 80 -0.55 0.31 -12.69
N VAL A 81 0.23 0.31 -11.59
CA VAL A 81 1.66 0.65 -11.63
C VAL A 81 2.43 -0.37 -12.46
N ILE A 82 2.24 -1.67 -12.23
CA ILE A 82 2.96 -2.73 -12.97
C ILE A 82 2.66 -2.66 -14.47
N LEU A 83 1.38 -2.57 -14.85
CA LEU A 83 0.96 -2.49 -16.24
C LEU A 83 1.42 -1.19 -16.90
N GLY A 84 1.29 -0.05 -16.20
CA GLY A 84 1.72 1.25 -16.69
C GLY A 84 3.23 1.31 -16.91
N VAL A 85 4.03 0.89 -15.93
CA VAL A 85 5.49 0.82 -16.06
C VAL A 85 5.89 -0.12 -17.20
N GLY A 86 5.27 -1.29 -17.32
CA GLY A 86 5.53 -2.21 -18.43
C GLY A 86 5.22 -1.59 -19.80
N PHE A 87 4.08 -0.92 -19.93
CA PHE A 87 3.69 -0.23 -21.16
C PHE A 87 4.66 0.89 -21.54
N TYR A 88 5.00 1.78 -20.59
CA TYR A 88 5.93 2.88 -20.85
C TYR A 88 7.34 2.37 -21.13
N ALA A 89 7.83 1.38 -20.39
CA ALA A 89 9.15 0.81 -20.63
C ALA A 89 9.26 0.21 -22.04
N LEU A 90 8.25 -0.55 -22.49
CA LEU A 90 8.23 -1.12 -23.83
C LEU A 90 8.16 -0.04 -24.90
N THR A 91 7.20 0.89 -24.79
CA THR A 91 7.02 1.95 -25.81
C THR A 91 8.24 2.87 -25.92
N ILE A 92 8.85 3.25 -24.80
CA ILE A 92 10.09 4.05 -24.79
C ILE A 92 11.25 3.24 -25.37
N ALA A 93 11.43 1.97 -24.99
CA ALA A 93 12.53 1.15 -25.49
C ALA A 93 12.45 0.95 -27.02
N PHE A 94 11.26 0.66 -27.56
CA PHE A 94 11.06 0.54 -29.00
C PHE A 94 11.21 1.89 -29.73
N GLY A 95 10.73 2.98 -29.13
CA GLY A 95 10.88 4.33 -29.68
C GLY A 95 12.33 4.77 -29.77
N VAL A 96 13.09 4.61 -28.68
CA VAL A 96 14.54 4.90 -28.62
C VAL A 96 15.31 4.01 -29.59
N SER A 97 15.01 2.71 -29.65
CA SER A 97 15.65 1.80 -30.59
C SER A 97 15.46 2.23 -32.04
N THR A 98 14.24 2.63 -32.40
CA THR A 98 13.94 3.12 -33.75
C THR A 98 14.68 4.42 -34.06
N LEU A 99 14.74 5.35 -33.10
CA LEU A 99 15.36 6.65 -33.29
C LEU A 99 16.89 6.57 -33.45
N PHE A 100 17.53 5.69 -32.68
CA PHE A 100 19.00 5.55 -32.66
C PHE A 100 19.52 4.33 -33.41
N GLY A 101 18.64 3.57 -34.08
CA GLY A 101 19.03 2.38 -34.85
C GLY A 101 19.61 1.25 -34.00
N LEU A 102 19.16 1.08 -32.76
CA LEU A 102 19.73 0.12 -31.79
C LEU A 102 19.39 -1.35 -32.09
N GLY A 103 18.65 -1.63 -33.17
CA GLY A 103 18.34 -2.99 -33.63
C GLY A 103 17.36 -3.76 -32.75
N LEU A 104 16.75 -3.15 -31.73
CA LEU A 104 15.60 -3.74 -31.04
C LEU A 104 14.37 -3.59 -31.92
N ASN A 105 13.98 -4.69 -32.54
CA ASN A 105 12.73 -4.86 -33.27
C ASN A 105 11.98 -6.07 -32.69
N THR A 106 10.74 -6.27 -33.14
CA THR A 106 9.87 -7.35 -32.65
C THR A 106 10.44 -8.73 -32.97
N GLU A 107 11.08 -8.90 -34.13
CA GLU A 107 11.68 -10.16 -34.57
C GLU A 107 12.86 -10.58 -33.69
N ASN A 108 13.83 -9.69 -33.47
CA ASN A 108 15.01 -9.95 -32.64
C ASN A 108 14.62 -10.20 -31.18
N LEU A 109 13.67 -9.42 -30.65
CA LEU A 109 13.18 -9.63 -29.29
C LEU A 109 12.48 -10.99 -29.15
N THR A 110 11.66 -11.38 -30.13
CA THR A 110 10.96 -12.68 -30.12
C THR A 110 11.94 -13.85 -30.25
N ALA A 111 12.95 -13.73 -31.12
CA ALA A 111 13.99 -14.73 -31.28
C ALA A 111 14.80 -14.91 -29.98
N TRP A 112 15.22 -13.79 -29.36
CA TRP A 112 15.89 -13.80 -28.07
C TRP A 112 15.02 -14.42 -26.97
N TYR A 113 13.74 -14.03 -26.90
CA TYR A 113 12.80 -14.55 -25.89
C TYR A 113 12.64 -16.06 -26.00
N LYS A 114 12.37 -16.58 -27.21
CA LYS A 114 12.22 -18.02 -27.45
C LYS A 114 13.49 -18.83 -27.12
N GLN A 115 14.67 -18.24 -27.30
CA GLN A 115 15.94 -18.91 -27.03
C GLN A 115 16.32 -18.90 -25.54
N LYS A 116 16.01 -17.81 -24.82
CA LYS A 116 16.54 -17.58 -23.46
C LYS A 116 15.55 -17.89 -22.34
N ILE A 117 14.25 -17.88 -22.62
CA ILE A 117 13.20 -17.97 -21.61
C ILE A 117 12.71 -19.43 -21.51
N PRO A 118 12.91 -20.13 -20.38
CA PRO A 118 12.36 -21.46 -20.19
C PRO A 118 10.83 -21.43 -20.09
N THR A 119 10.18 -22.55 -20.42
CA THR A 119 8.72 -22.68 -20.52
C THR A 119 7.98 -22.27 -19.24
N TRP A 120 8.48 -22.62 -18.06
CA TRP A 120 7.82 -22.25 -16.80
C TRP A 120 7.79 -20.72 -16.57
N MET A 121 8.83 -20.02 -17.03
CA MET A 121 8.92 -18.56 -16.91
C MET A 121 8.04 -17.87 -17.95
N ASP A 122 7.92 -18.46 -19.16
CA ASP A 122 6.96 -18.01 -20.17
C ASP A 122 5.51 -18.07 -19.64
N TRP A 123 5.11 -19.20 -19.06
CA TRP A 123 3.79 -19.34 -18.45
C TRP A 123 3.57 -18.36 -17.29
N THR A 124 4.59 -18.14 -16.45
CA THR A 124 4.49 -17.20 -15.34
C THR A 124 4.33 -15.76 -15.82
N ALA A 125 5.09 -15.35 -16.84
CA ALA A 125 5.01 -14.01 -17.41
C ALA A 125 3.65 -13.78 -18.10
N LYS A 126 3.19 -14.75 -18.90
CA LYS A 126 1.86 -14.72 -19.52
C LYS A 126 0.75 -14.64 -18.48
N ALA A 127 0.80 -15.48 -17.44
CA ALA A 127 -0.18 -15.47 -16.36
C ALA A 127 -0.18 -14.12 -15.63
N GLY A 128 1.01 -13.64 -15.25
CA GLY A 128 1.16 -12.36 -14.55
C GLY A 128 0.51 -11.22 -15.31
N VAL A 129 0.83 -11.05 -16.59
CA VAL A 129 0.25 -9.99 -17.42
C VAL A 129 -1.26 -10.21 -17.63
N ALA A 130 -1.68 -11.43 -17.96
CA ALA A 130 -3.08 -11.76 -18.22
C ALA A 130 -4.01 -11.49 -17.02
N TYR A 131 -3.66 -12.00 -15.84
CA TYR A 131 -4.47 -11.82 -14.64
C TYR A 131 -4.42 -10.40 -14.11
N LEU A 132 -3.26 -9.72 -14.13
CA LEU A 132 -3.17 -8.32 -13.72
C LEU A 132 -4.01 -7.43 -14.62
N PHE A 133 -3.96 -7.64 -15.94
CA PHE A 133 -4.74 -6.87 -16.90
C PHE A 133 -6.25 -7.12 -16.76
N ALA A 134 -6.67 -8.39 -16.69
CA ALA A 134 -8.07 -8.76 -16.51
C ALA A 134 -8.65 -8.19 -15.21
N PHE A 135 -7.91 -8.28 -14.12
CA PHE A 135 -8.28 -7.70 -12.83
C PHE A 135 -8.33 -6.17 -12.89
N HIS A 136 -7.32 -5.50 -13.46
CA HIS A 136 -7.23 -4.05 -13.48
C HIS A 136 -8.40 -3.43 -14.26
N ILE A 137 -8.76 -3.99 -15.41
CA ILE A 137 -9.91 -3.53 -16.21
C ILE A 137 -11.22 -3.76 -15.46
N ALA A 138 -11.45 -4.95 -14.93
CA ALA A 138 -12.71 -5.25 -14.24
C ALA A 138 -12.88 -4.37 -12.99
N ASN A 139 -11.83 -4.22 -12.20
CA ASN A 139 -11.88 -3.36 -11.03
C ASN A 139 -11.95 -1.87 -11.41
N GLY A 140 -11.34 -1.46 -12.52
CA GLY A 140 -11.49 -0.12 -13.09
C GLY A 140 -12.94 0.17 -13.49
N LEU A 141 -13.61 -0.76 -14.17
CA LEU A 141 -15.03 -0.64 -14.49
C LEU A 141 -15.89 -0.55 -13.22
N ARG A 142 -15.59 -1.35 -12.20
CA ARG A 142 -16.25 -1.24 -10.88
C ARG A 142 -16.06 0.15 -10.27
N HIS A 143 -14.87 0.74 -10.35
CA HIS A 143 -14.63 2.11 -9.89
C HIS A 143 -15.45 3.13 -10.68
N LEU A 144 -15.52 3.02 -12.02
CA LEU A 144 -16.37 3.89 -12.83
C LEU A 144 -17.86 3.77 -12.47
N VAL A 145 -18.34 2.56 -12.13
CA VAL A 145 -19.71 2.35 -11.63
C VAL A 145 -19.92 3.06 -10.28
N TRP A 146 -18.93 3.01 -9.39
CA TRP A 146 -18.97 3.73 -8.12
C TRP A 146 -18.94 5.26 -8.29
N ASP A 147 -18.19 5.76 -9.28
CA ASP A 147 -18.14 7.19 -9.61
C ASP A 147 -19.51 7.71 -10.10
N LEU A 148 -20.35 6.83 -10.66
CA LEU A 148 -21.76 7.10 -10.98
C LEU A 148 -22.71 7.01 -9.77
N GLY A 149 -22.18 6.80 -8.56
CA GLY A 149 -22.96 6.66 -7.33
C GLY A 149 -23.70 5.33 -7.19
N LYS A 150 -23.36 4.31 -7.99
CA LYS A 150 -24.03 2.98 -7.97
C LYS A 150 -23.24 1.96 -7.17
N GLU A 151 -23.91 0.99 -6.55
CA GLU A 151 -23.29 -0.14 -5.81
C GLU A 151 -22.32 0.29 -4.67
N VAL A 152 -22.54 1.47 -4.08
CA VAL A 152 -21.73 2.04 -2.98
C VAL A 152 -22.20 1.62 -1.58
N SER A 153 -23.20 0.75 -1.48
CA SER A 153 -23.62 0.15 -0.21
C SER A 153 -22.68 -0.99 0.18
N ASN A 154 -22.54 -1.29 1.49
CA ASN A 154 -21.73 -2.42 1.96
C ASN A 154 -22.00 -3.74 1.18
N PRO A 155 -23.26 -4.21 1.02
CA PRO A 155 -23.51 -5.42 0.23
C PRO A 155 -23.17 -5.25 -1.25
N GLY A 156 -23.42 -4.08 -1.84
CA GLY A 156 -23.09 -3.81 -3.25
C GLY A 156 -21.58 -3.83 -3.53
N VAL A 157 -20.80 -3.24 -2.63
CA VAL A 157 -19.33 -3.25 -2.70
C VAL A 157 -18.79 -4.67 -2.62
N ILE A 158 -19.35 -5.53 -1.77
CA ILE A 158 -18.93 -6.94 -1.65
C ILE A 158 -19.35 -7.75 -2.89
N LYS A 159 -20.59 -7.57 -3.37
CA LYS A 159 -21.11 -8.21 -4.60
C LYS A 159 -20.23 -7.89 -5.82
N THR A 160 -19.96 -6.60 -6.04
CA THR A 160 -19.11 -6.14 -7.15
C THR A 160 -17.66 -6.61 -6.99
N GLY A 161 -17.15 -6.73 -5.76
CA GLY A 161 -15.83 -7.30 -5.49
C GLY A 161 -15.70 -8.75 -5.96
N TRP A 162 -16.67 -9.60 -5.63
CA TRP A 162 -16.68 -10.99 -6.11
C TRP A 162 -16.88 -11.09 -7.62
N ALA A 163 -17.70 -10.22 -8.21
CA ALA A 163 -17.88 -10.16 -9.67
C ALA A 163 -16.55 -9.84 -10.40
N VAL A 164 -15.76 -8.90 -9.85
CA VAL A 164 -14.42 -8.58 -10.38
C VAL A 164 -13.48 -9.79 -10.31
N LEU A 165 -13.45 -10.50 -9.18
CA LEU A 165 -12.60 -11.68 -9.03
C LEU A 165 -13.01 -12.82 -9.97
N ALA A 166 -14.32 -13.06 -10.13
CA ALA A 166 -14.84 -14.05 -11.06
C ALA A 166 -14.48 -13.70 -12.51
N PHE A 167 -14.66 -12.43 -12.91
CA PHE A 167 -14.26 -11.97 -14.23
C PHE A 167 -12.76 -12.13 -14.45
N ALA A 168 -11.93 -11.70 -13.49
CA ALA A 168 -10.48 -11.81 -13.58
C ALA A 168 -10.04 -13.28 -13.72
N ALA A 169 -10.69 -14.21 -13.01
CA ALA A 169 -10.43 -15.64 -13.13
C ALA A 169 -10.74 -16.16 -14.53
N VAL A 170 -11.92 -15.88 -15.09
CA VAL A 170 -12.33 -16.36 -16.42
C VAL A 170 -11.52 -15.71 -17.53
N ALA A 171 -11.43 -14.37 -17.53
CA ALA A 171 -10.73 -13.62 -18.58
C ALA A 171 -9.22 -13.87 -18.55
N GLY A 172 -8.60 -13.89 -17.36
CA GLY A 172 -7.17 -14.20 -17.21
C GLY A 172 -6.83 -15.61 -17.71
N THR A 173 -7.67 -16.59 -17.40
CA THR A 173 -7.52 -17.97 -17.91
C THR A 173 -7.70 -18.02 -19.44
N SER A 174 -8.68 -17.31 -19.99
CA SER A 174 -8.90 -17.24 -21.44
C SER A 174 -7.70 -16.65 -22.19
N PHE A 175 -7.06 -15.61 -21.63
CA PHE A 175 -5.86 -15.00 -22.21
C PHE A 175 -4.62 -15.89 -22.13
N LEU A 176 -4.58 -16.85 -21.20
CA LEU A 176 -3.46 -17.77 -21.08
C LEU A 176 -3.38 -18.82 -22.19
N PHE A 177 -4.53 -19.21 -22.76
CA PHE A 177 -4.64 -20.28 -23.75
C PHE A 177 -4.75 -19.77 -25.19
N LYS A 178 -4.63 -18.46 -25.41
CA LYS A 178 -4.53 -17.84 -26.72
C LYS A 178 -3.08 -17.51 -27.04
#